data_AF-A0A5C0B2F6-F1
#
_entry.id   AF-A0A5C0B2F6-F1
#
_cell.length_a   1.000
_cell.length_b   1.000
_cell.length_c   1.000
_cell.angle_alpha   90.00
_cell.angle_beta   90.00
_cell.angle_gamma   90.00
#
_symmetry.space_group_name_H-M   'P 1'
#
loop_
_entity.id
_entity.type
_entity.pdbx_description
1 polymer ?
#
loop_
_entity_poly.entity_id
_entity_poly.type
_entity_poly.pdbx_seq_one_letter_code
_entity_poly.pdbx_strand_id
1 'polypeptide(L)'
;MTGKGAKQAIAPRKLRRALIVLVVLAMLWPAYSLFYAGVPYRERNYSPNGQFYAQKFRLYSWDSWIPRMGMPGGGSDYLYYIDGYVRVYTAAGKLLGEIKMGAVPIADIHWAGDALVVMGDGDGMVNLPGPSE
;
A
#
# COMPACT_ATOMS: atom_id res chain seq x y z
N MET A 1 36.27 -50.61 -2.15
CA MET A 1 35.73 -49.42 -1.44
C MET A 1 34.74 -48.71 -2.36
N THR A 2 33.46 -49.00 -2.18
CA THR A 2 32.34 -48.57 -3.03
C THR A 2 31.72 -47.30 -2.45
N GLY A 3 32.08 -46.14 -3.01
CA GLY A 3 31.47 -44.85 -2.68
C GLY A 3 30.74 -44.26 -3.89
N LYS A 4 29.67 -44.91 -4.37
CA LYS A 4 28.78 -44.29 -5.36
C LYS A 4 27.82 -43.34 -4.64
N GLY A 5 28.19 -42.06 -4.61
CA GLY A 5 27.31 -40.97 -4.25
C GLY A 5 26.12 -40.93 -5.22
N ALA A 6 24.97 -41.42 -4.77
CA ALA A 6 23.73 -41.33 -5.50
C ALA A 6 23.28 -39.86 -5.54
N LYS A 7 23.61 -39.15 -6.63
CA LYS A 7 22.89 -37.93 -7.01
C LYS A 7 21.45 -38.35 -7.27
N GLN A 8 20.57 -38.12 -6.30
CA GLN A 8 19.14 -38.34 -6.47
C GLN A 8 18.66 -37.41 -7.59
N ALA A 9 18.45 -37.95 -8.78
CA ALA A 9 17.83 -37.24 -9.88
C ALA A 9 16.39 -36.91 -9.46
N ILE A 10 16.11 -35.63 -9.20
CA ILE A 10 14.76 -35.16 -8.86
C ILE A 10 13.87 -35.48 -10.06
N ALA A 11 12.92 -36.40 -9.89
CA ALA A 11 11.98 -36.76 -10.95
C ALA A 11 11.30 -35.50 -11.50
N PRO A 12 11.15 -35.35 -12.84
CA PRO A 12 10.75 -34.09 -13.47
C PRO A 12 9.39 -33.55 -12.99
N ARG A 13 8.50 -34.45 -12.54
CA ARG A 13 7.21 -34.08 -11.92
C ARG A 13 7.37 -33.43 -10.53
N LYS A 14 8.32 -33.90 -9.72
CA LYS A 14 8.62 -33.31 -8.40
C LYS A 14 9.28 -31.94 -8.54
N LEU A 15 10.19 -31.80 -9.51
CA LEU A 15 10.81 -30.51 -9.84
C LEU A 15 9.78 -29.49 -10.33
N ARG A 16 8.88 -29.90 -11.25
CA ARG A 16 7.80 -29.02 -11.75
C ARG A 16 6.87 -28.53 -10.62
N ARG A 17 6.50 -29.41 -9.69
CA ARG A 17 5.67 -29.03 -8.52
C ARG A 17 6.41 -28.06 -7.60
N ALA A 18 7.69 -28.31 -7.34
CA ALA A 18 8.52 -27.41 -6.53
C ALA A 18 8.62 -26.01 -7.18
N LEU A 19 8.82 -25.95 -8.50
CA LEU A 19 8.84 -24.68 -9.24
C LEU A 19 7.50 -23.94 -9.16
N ILE A 20 6.37 -24.63 -9.31
CA ILE A 20 5.04 -24.01 -9.19
C ILE A 20 4.85 -23.42 -7.78
N VAL A 21 5.19 -24.17 -6.73
CA VAL A 21 5.08 -23.68 -5.35
C VAL A 21 5.96 -22.45 -5.14
N LEU A 22 7.19 -22.47 -5.65
CA LEU A 22 8.11 -21.36 -5.52
C LEU A 22 7.61 -20.10 -6.25
N VAL A 23 7.03 -20.26 -7.45
CA VAL A 23 6.38 -19.18 -8.19
C VAL A 23 5.17 -18.62 -7.42
N VAL A 24 4.31 -19.49 -6.87
CA VAL A 24 3.16 -19.04 -6.08
C VAL A 24 3.63 -18.24 -4.86
N LEU A 25 4.61 -18.74 -4.11
CA LEU A 25 5.17 -18.03 -2.96
C LEU A 25 5.77 -16.67 -3.37
N ALA A 26 6.47 -16.61 -4.50
CA ALA A 26 7.02 -15.37 -5.03
C ALA A 26 5.93 -14.36 -5.43
N MET A 27 4.73 -14.83 -5.83
CA MET A 27 3.59 -13.97 -6.17
C MET A 27 2.78 -13.52 -4.95
N LEU A 28 2.85 -14.22 -3.82
CA LEU A 28 2.09 -13.86 -2.61
C LEU A 28 2.53 -12.49 -2.05
N TRP A 29 3.83 -12.21 -2.03
CA TRP A 29 4.33 -10.93 -1.53
C TRP A 29 3.83 -9.71 -2.31
N PRO A 30 4.00 -9.61 -3.65
CA PRO A 30 3.48 -8.49 -4.41
C PRO A 30 1.95 -8.41 -4.37
N ALA A 31 1.25 -9.55 -4.34
CA ALA A 31 -0.20 -9.56 -4.15
C ALA A 31 -0.59 -8.95 -2.80
N TYR A 32 0.05 -9.36 -1.71
CA TYR A 32 -0.17 -8.78 -0.39
C TYR A 32 0.12 -7.27 -0.37
N SER A 33 1.21 -6.84 -0.99
CA SER A 33 1.54 -5.41 -1.08
C SER A 33 0.48 -4.62 -1.85
N LEU A 34 -0.03 -5.13 -2.96
CA LEU A 34 -1.00 -4.42 -3.80
C LEU A 34 -2.40 -4.35 -3.17
N PHE A 35 -2.86 -5.45 -2.57
CA PHE A 35 -4.24 -5.57 -2.08
C PHE A 35 -4.41 -5.20 -0.60
N TYR A 36 -3.33 -5.25 0.21
CA TYR A 36 -3.43 -5.00 1.65
C TYR A 36 -2.49 -3.90 2.14
N ALA A 37 -1.20 -3.94 1.79
CA ALA A 37 -0.26 -2.93 2.28
C ALA A 37 -0.44 -1.58 1.55
N GLY A 38 -0.88 -1.61 0.30
CA GLY A 38 -0.97 -0.47 -0.59
C GLY A 38 0.38 -0.04 -1.17
N VAL A 39 0.33 0.72 -2.26
CA VAL A 39 1.51 1.30 -2.91
C VAL A 39 1.53 2.80 -2.64
N PRO A 40 2.69 3.40 -2.32
CA PRO A 40 2.80 4.85 -2.16
C PRO A 40 2.22 5.59 -3.36
N TYR A 41 1.38 6.56 -3.07
CA TYR A 41 0.66 7.38 -4.03
C TYR A 41 0.96 8.85 -3.72
N ARG A 42 1.50 9.58 -4.70
CA ARG A 42 2.04 10.96 -4.56
C ARG A 42 3.23 11.07 -3.61
N GLU A 43 3.78 12.28 -3.53
CA GLU A 43 4.91 12.62 -2.67
C GLU A 43 4.52 12.64 -1.19
N ARG A 44 5.54 12.59 -0.33
CA ARG A 44 5.38 12.72 1.12
C ARG A 44 4.97 14.15 1.45
N ASN A 45 3.96 14.30 2.29
CA ASN A 45 3.60 15.57 2.88
C ASN A 45 4.30 15.67 4.24
N TYR A 46 5.26 16.58 4.39
CA TYR A 46 5.99 16.75 5.64
C TYR A 46 5.26 17.72 6.57
N SER A 47 5.40 17.52 7.88
CA SER A 47 4.98 18.50 8.87
C SER A 47 5.79 19.80 8.72
N PRO A 48 5.25 20.97 9.12
CA PRO A 48 5.98 22.24 9.05
C PRO A 48 7.36 22.22 9.74
N ASN A 49 7.48 21.51 10.86
CA ASN A 49 8.76 21.34 11.56
C ASN A 49 9.66 20.21 11.02
N GLY A 50 9.20 19.45 10.01
CA GLY A 50 9.94 18.38 9.36
C GLY A 50 10.14 17.10 10.20
N GLN A 51 9.58 17.00 11.40
CA GLN A 51 9.74 15.83 12.28
C GLN A 51 8.87 14.63 11.86
N PHE A 52 7.80 14.88 11.11
CA PHE A 52 6.85 13.88 10.66
C PHE A 52 6.59 13.99 9.17
N TYR A 53 6.11 12.89 8.58
CA TYR A 53 5.53 12.94 7.24
C TYR A 53 4.32 12.03 7.13
N ALA A 54 3.35 12.47 6.34
CA ALA A 54 2.21 11.68 5.91
C ALA A 54 2.43 11.20 4.48
N GLN A 55 2.04 9.96 4.20
CA GLN A 55 2.11 9.35 2.88
C GLN A 55 0.77 8.69 2.57
N LYS A 56 0.22 9.05 1.42
CA LYS A 56 -0.95 8.38 0.84
C LYS A 56 -0.52 7.06 0.22
N PHE A 57 -1.32 6.01 0.42
CA PHE A 57 -1.16 4.69 -0.17
C PHE A 57 -2.45 4.30 -0.87
N ARG A 58 -2.36 3.85 -2.12
CA ARG A 58 -3.50 3.29 -2.86
C ARG A 58 -3.53 1.77 -2.72
N LEU A 59 -4.71 1.21 -2.56
CA LEU A 59 -4.94 -0.22 -2.72
C LEU A 59 -5.39 -0.52 -4.14
N TYR A 60 -5.03 -1.71 -4.61
CA TYR A 60 -5.63 -2.24 -5.83
C TYR A 60 -7.00 -2.83 -5.49
N SER A 61 -8.03 -2.36 -6.18
CA SER A 61 -9.34 -3.00 -6.22
C SER A 61 -9.53 -3.75 -7.54
N TRP A 62 -10.32 -4.81 -7.54
CA TRP A 62 -10.70 -5.51 -8.78
C TRP A 62 -11.45 -4.59 -9.75
N ASP A 63 -12.19 -3.61 -9.22
CA ASP A 63 -12.85 -2.57 -10.01
C ASP A 63 -11.88 -1.73 -10.84
N SER A 64 -10.63 -1.56 -10.39
CA SER A 64 -9.61 -0.83 -11.16
C SER A 64 -9.18 -1.53 -12.45
N TRP A 65 -9.50 -2.83 -12.61
CA TRP A 65 -9.19 -3.61 -13.81
C TRP A 65 -10.30 -3.54 -14.86
N ILE A 66 -11.50 -3.11 -14.48
CA ILE A 66 -12.62 -2.94 -15.40
C ILE A 66 -12.46 -1.56 -16.04
N PRO A 67 -12.19 -1.46 -17.36
CA PRO A 67 -12.15 -0.17 -18.04
C PRO A 67 -13.55 0.42 -17.99
N ARG A 68 -13.79 1.37 -17.08
CA ARG A 68 -15.04 2.10 -17.04
C ARG A 68 -14.98 3.14 -18.15
N MET A 69 -15.59 2.83 -19.30
CA MET A 69 -15.80 3.84 -20.34
C MET A 69 -16.63 4.96 -19.72
N GLY A 70 -16.02 6.13 -19.55
CA GLY A 70 -16.72 7.31 -19.03
C GLY A 70 -17.91 7.60 -19.93
N MET A 71 -19.11 7.59 -19.36
CA MET A 71 -20.27 8.14 -20.07
C MET A 71 -20.00 9.62 -20.35
N PRO A 72 -20.26 10.12 -21.57
CA PRO A 72 -20.09 11.53 -21.87
C PRO A 72 -20.94 12.36 -20.89
N GLY A 73 -20.29 13.25 -20.14
CA GLY A 73 -20.89 14.08 -19.08
C GLY A 73 -20.64 13.60 -17.64
N GLY A 74 -20.10 12.40 -17.43
CA GLY A 74 -19.87 11.81 -16.09
C GLY A 74 -18.52 12.11 -15.43
N GLY A 75 -17.66 12.90 -16.08
CA GLY A 75 -16.34 13.28 -15.53
C GLY A 75 -15.39 12.10 -15.29
N SER A 76 -14.14 12.40 -14.92
CA SER A 76 -13.17 11.38 -14.51
C SER A 76 -13.37 10.93 -13.06
N ASP A 77 -14.60 11.02 -12.53
CA ASP A 77 -14.88 10.93 -11.09
C ASP A 77 -14.49 9.57 -10.49
N TYR A 78 -14.51 8.52 -11.31
CA TYR A 78 -14.04 7.19 -10.93
C TYR A 78 -12.56 7.15 -10.53
N LEU A 79 -11.72 8.09 -11.00
CA LEU A 79 -10.31 8.17 -10.61
C LEU A 79 -10.11 8.67 -9.17
N TYR A 80 -11.16 9.22 -8.55
CA TYR A 80 -11.11 9.71 -7.17
C TYR A 80 -11.56 8.67 -6.14
N TYR A 81 -12.33 7.65 -6.54
CA TYR A 81 -12.76 6.54 -5.68
C TYR A 81 -11.71 5.42 -5.65
N ILE A 82 -10.53 5.76 -5.14
CA ILE A 82 -9.45 4.81 -4.91
C ILE A 82 -9.29 4.63 -3.41
N ASP A 83 -9.65 3.44 -2.94
CA ASP A 83 -9.45 3.03 -1.56
C ASP A 83 -7.96 2.99 -1.19
N GLY A 84 -7.68 3.21 0.09
CA GLY A 84 -6.37 2.94 0.64
C GLY A 84 -6.19 3.57 2.00
N TYR A 85 -4.99 4.10 2.24
CA TYR A 85 -4.59 4.58 3.55
C TYR A 85 -3.87 5.93 3.45
N VAL A 86 -4.04 6.75 4.47
CA VAL A 86 -3.07 7.79 4.82
C VAL A 86 -2.30 7.29 6.03
N ARG A 87 -0.99 7.15 5.88
CA ARG A 87 -0.10 6.69 6.95
C ARG A 87 0.82 7.80 7.40
N VAL A 88 1.02 7.88 8.71
CA VAL A 88 1.83 8.91 9.35
C VAL A 88 3.08 8.27 9.91
N TYR A 89 4.22 8.90 9.65
CA TYR A 89 5.53 8.41 10.06
C TYR A 89 6.33 9.50 10.75
N THR A 90 7.30 9.11 11.56
CA THR A 90 8.42 9.99 11.91
C THR A 90 9.31 10.22 10.70
N ALA A 91 10.13 11.27 10.71
CA ALA A 91 11.14 11.52 9.67
C ALA A 91 12.12 10.34 9.49
N ALA A 92 12.33 9.55 10.54
CA ALA A 92 13.15 8.33 10.52
C ALA A 92 12.42 7.10 9.92
N GLY A 93 11.14 7.23 9.53
CA GLY A 93 10.35 6.17 8.89
C GLY A 93 9.59 5.25 9.85
N LYS A 94 9.48 5.57 11.14
CA LYS A 94 8.67 4.80 12.08
C LYS A 94 7.19 5.13 11.90
N LEU A 95 6.35 4.12 11.64
CA LEU A 95 4.90 4.28 11.54
C LEU A 95 4.32 4.71 12.91
N LEU A 96 3.53 5.78 12.91
CA LEU A 96 2.83 6.32 14.08
C LEU A 96 1.35 5.95 14.06
N GLY A 97 0.74 5.92 12.88
CA GLY A 97 -0.67 5.58 12.72
C GLY A 97 -1.09 5.50 11.27
N GLU A 98 -2.29 4.99 11.04
CA GLU A 98 -2.92 4.90 9.72
C GLU A 98 -4.40 5.21 9.78
N ILE A 99 -4.91 5.82 8.73
CA ILE A 99 -6.33 6.13 8.52
C ILE A 99 -6.73 5.50 7.20
N LYS A 100 -7.81 4.71 7.20
CA LYS A 100 -8.37 4.10 5.99
C LYS A 100 -9.26 5.13 5.28
N MET A 101 -9.03 5.32 3.99
CA MET A 101 -9.80 6.24 3.14
C MET A 101 -10.43 5.48 1.97
N GLY A 102 -11.67 5.81 1.62
CA GLY A 102 -12.35 5.35 0.39
C GLY A 102 -11.96 6.16 -0.86
N ALA A 103 -11.42 7.36 -0.66
CA ALA A 103 -11.05 8.28 -1.74
C ALA A 103 -9.69 8.95 -1.48
N VAL A 104 -8.62 8.14 -1.41
CA VAL A 104 -7.24 8.61 -1.14
C VAL A 104 -6.78 9.79 -2.03
N PRO A 105 -7.07 9.81 -3.35
CA PRO A 105 -6.61 10.89 -4.22
C PRO A 105 -7.09 12.29 -3.79
N ILE A 106 -8.29 12.38 -3.21
CA ILE A 106 -8.91 13.64 -2.77
C ILE A 106 -8.81 13.85 -1.25
N ALA A 107 -8.21 12.92 -0.50
CA ALA A 107 -8.03 13.08 0.94
C ALA A 107 -7.14 14.30 1.25
N ASP A 108 -7.62 15.24 2.04
CA ASP A 108 -6.84 16.41 2.44
C ASP A 108 -6.13 16.17 3.78
N ILE A 109 -4.88 16.61 3.86
CA ILE A 109 -3.99 16.35 5.00
C ILE A 109 -3.69 17.68 5.67
N HIS A 110 -4.00 17.78 6.95
CA HIS A 110 -3.76 18.96 7.78
C HIS A 110 -2.98 18.59 9.03
N TRP A 111 -1.87 19.29 9.25
CA TRP A 111 -1.12 19.27 10.50
C TRP A 111 -1.80 20.23 11.47
N ALA A 112 -2.08 19.79 12.68
CA ALA A 112 -2.83 20.57 13.66
C ALA A 112 -2.26 20.32 15.07
N GLY A 113 -1.36 21.19 15.52
CA GLY A 113 -0.75 21.07 16.85
C GLY A 113 -0.01 19.74 17.01
N ASP A 114 -0.54 18.85 17.84
CA ASP A 114 -0.03 17.51 18.13
C ASP A 114 -0.80 16.40 17.40
N ALA A 115 -1.50 16.71 16.31
CA ALA A 115 -2.24 15.73 15.53
C ALA A 115 -2.07 15.93 14.01
N LEU A 116 -2.22 14.84 13.27
CA LEU A 116 -2.55 14.88 11.85
C LEU A 116 -4.05 14.63 11.68
N VAL A 117 -4.74 15.55 11.00
CA VAL A 117 -6.13 15.41 10.58
C VAL A 117 -6.17 15.09 9.10
N VAL A 118 -6.96 14.09 8.73
CA VAL A 118 -7.22 13.73 7.34
C VAL A 118 -8.71 13.87 7.09
N MET A 119 -9.07 14.64 6.08
CA MET A 119 -10.46 14.86 5.66
C MET A 119 -10.74 14.23 4.29
N GLY A 120 -11.95 13.71 4.09
CA GLY A 120 -12.42 13.11 2.84
C GLY A 120 -13.42 11.98 3.10
N ASP A 121 -13.43 10.98 2.21
CA ASP A 121 -14.25 9.78 2.40
C ASP A 121 -13.56 8.83 3.38
N GLY A 122 -13.70 9.09 4.69
CA GLY A 122 -13.06 8.33 5.77
C GLY A 122 -12.31 9.18 6.80
N ASP A 123 -12.84 10.35 7.14
CA ASP A 123 -12.24 11.30 8.10
C ASP A 123 -11.61 10.62 9.32
N GLY A 124 -10.43 11.10 9.71
CA GLY A 124 -9.72 10.55 10.85
C GLY A 124 -8.62 11.46 11.36
N MET A 125 -8.12 11.12 12.55
CA MET A 125 -6.97 11.80 13.13
C MET A 125 -5.94 10.79 13.66
N VAL A 126 -4.68 11.18 13.63
CA VAL A 126 -3.58 10.47 14.27
C VAL A 126 -2.91 11.42 15.25
N ASN A 127 -2.96 11.09 16.54
CA ASN A 127 -2.23 11.82 17.56
C ASN A 127 -0.72 11.58 17.39
N LEU A 128 0.05 12.66 17.42
CA LEU A 128 1.49 12.67 17.28
C LEU A 128 2.14 12.66 18.66
N PRO A 129 3.38 12.15 18.78
CA PRO A 129 4.12 12.18 20.03
C PRO A 129 4.66 13.58 20.41
N GLY A 130 4.42 14.60 19.57
CA GLY A 130 4.85 15.97 19.76
C GLY A 130 4.25 16.89 18.69
N PRO A 131 4.45 18.21 18.81
CA PRO A 131 3.88 19.17 17.88
C PRO A 131 4.45 18.98 16.47
N SER A 132 3.62 19.18 15.45
CA SER A 132 3.99 19.17 14.03
C SER A 132 4.44 20.53 13.50
N GLU A 133 4.20 21.59 14.27
CA GLU A 133 4.53 22.98 13.96
C GLU A 133 5.63 23.53 14.87
#